data_AF-A0A315FYA7-F1
#
_entry.id   AF-A0A315FYA7-F1
#
_cell.length_a   1.000
_cell.length_b   1.000
_cell.length_c   1.000
_cell.angle_alpha   90.00
_cell.angle_beta   90.00
_cell.angle_gamma   90.00
#
_symmetry.space_group_name_H-M   'P 1'
#
loop_
_entity.id
_entity.type
_entity.pdbx_description
1 polymer ?
#
loop_
_entity_poly.entity_id
_entity_poly.type
_entity_poly.pdbx_seq_one_letter_code
_entity_poly.pdbx_strand_id
1 'polypeptide(L)' 'MGQGLYPELKEILLAYECLFVRQGKGSHEIWRSPITNKAFSVPFTIVSRHTANAILRQAGINKKI' A
#
# COMPACT_ATOMS: atom_id res chain seq x y z
N MET A 1 14.86 12.21 11.21
CA MET A 1 13.95 11.09 11.56
C MET A 1 13.16 10.79 10.29
N GLY A 2 13.44 9.68 9.62
CA GLY A 2 12.82 9.39 8.32
C GLY A 2 11.31 9.26 8.48
N GLN A 3 10.55 10.18 7.91
CA GLN A 3 9.09 10.09 7.89
C GLN A 3 8.72 8.82 7.13
N GLY A 4 7.90 7.96 7.73
CA GLY A 4 7.41 6.75 7.07
C GLY A 4 6.65 7.11 5.79
N LEU A 5 6.77 6.28 4.76
CA LEU A 5 6.07 6.45 3.46
C LEU A 5 4.61 5.99 3.52
N TYR A 6 4.17 5.43 4.65
CA TYR A 6 2.81 4.91 4.80
C TYR A 6 1.71 5.96 4.55
N PRO A 7 1.77 7.20 5.08
CA PRO A 7 0.72 8.19 4.84
C PRO A 7 0.55 8.49 3.35
N GLU A 8 1.65 8.76 2.64
CA GLU A 8 1.63 9.02 1.19
C GLU A 8 1.15 7.80 0.40
N LEU A 9 1.66 6.60 0.73
CA LEU A 9 1.22 5.36 0.08
C LEU A 9 -0.28 5.12 0.30
N LYS A 10 -0.79 5.33 1.51
CA LYS A 10 -2.20 5.17 1.87
C LYS A 10 -3.09 6.13 1.08
N GLU A 11 -2.70 7.40 0.98
CA GLU A 11 -3.44 8.40 0.18
C GLU A 11 -3.54 7.97 -1.28
N ILE A 12 -2.46 7.47 -1.87
CA ILE A 12 -2.48 6.94 -3.23
C ILE A 12 -3.41 5.73 -3.33
N LEU A 13 -3.30 4.77 -2.42
CA LEU A 13 -4.17 3.59 -2.44
C LEU A 13 -5.66 3.98 -2.37
N LEU A 14 -6.02 4.92 -1.50
CA LEU A 14 -7.38 5.43 -1.38
C LEU A 14 -7.84 6.18 -2.63
N ALA A 15 -6.97 6.98 -3.25
CA ALA A 15 -7.28 7.70 -4.50
C ALA A 15 -7.58 6.76 -5.68
N TYR A 16 -7.05 5.53 -5.63
CA TYR A 16 -7.32 4.46 -6.60
C TYR A 16 -8.36 3.45 -6.08
N GLU A 17 -9.19 3.85 -5.11
CA GLU A 17 -10.30 3.06 -4.57
C GLU A 17 -9.87 1.71 -3.97
N CYS A 18 -8.61 1.55 -3.59
CA CYS A 18 -8.17 0.37 -2.85
C CYS A 18 -8.78 0.38 -1.45
N LEU A 19 -9.27 -0.78 -1.03
CA LEU A 19 -10.02 -0.93 0.21
C LEU A 19 -9.17 -1.62 1.26
N PHE A 20 -9.13 -1.04 2.46
CA PHE A 20 -8.65 -1.74 3.64
C PHE A 20 -9.61 -2.88 3.97
N VAL A 21 -9.08 -4.10 4.06
CA VAL A 21 -9.88 -5.30 4.34
C VAL A 21 -9.80 -5.65 5.82
N ARG A 22 -8.57 -5.75 6.37
CA ARG A 22 -8.32 -6.12 7.77
C ARG A 22 -6.88 -5.88 8.19
N GLN A 23 -6.64 -5.87 9.50
CA GLN A 23 -5.29 -5.96 10.05
C GLN A 23 -4.69 -7.35 9.78
N GLY A 24 -3.44 -7.38 9.30
CA GLY A 24 -2.61 -8.56 9.20
C GLY A 24 -1.82 -8.83 10.49
N LYS A 25 -0.74 -9.61 10.39
CA LYS A 25 0.12 -9.89 11.55
C LYS A 25 1.09 -8.72 11.80
N GLY A 26 1.12 -8.23 13.04
CA GLY A 26 2.03 -7.17 13.46
C GLY A 26 1.75 -5.87 12.73
N SER A 27 2.77 -5.31 12.07
CA SER A 27 2.69 -4.01 11.40
C SER A 27 2.13 -4.03 9.97
N HIS A 28 1.40 -5.09 9.60
CA HIS A 28 0.87 -5.27 8.24
C HIS A 28 -0.64 -5.11 8.20
N GLU A 29 -1.13 -4.47 7.15
CA GLU A 29 -2.53 -4.34 6.79
C GLU A 29 -2.80 -5.11 5.50
N ILE A 30 -3.98 -5.70 5.38
CA ILE A 30 -4.42 -6.34 4.14
C ILE A 30 -5.37 -5.39 3.42
N TRP A 31 -5.00 -5.07 2.19
CA TRP A 31 -5.74 -4.20 1.29
C TRP A 31 -6.19 -4.98 0.06
N ARG A 32 -7.24 -4.54 -0.61
CA ARG A 32 -7.73 -5.10 -1.88
C ARG A 32 -7.78 -4.02 -2.94
N SER A 33 -7.21 -4.31 -4.10
CA SER A 33 -7.30 -3.43 -5.26
C SER A 33 -8.54 -3.79 -6.08
N PRO A 34 -9.40 -2.82 -6.44
CA PRO A 34 -10.47 -3.03 -7.40
C PRO A 34 -9.94 -3.21 -8.83
N ILE A 35 -8.76 -2.66 -9.13
CA ILE A 35 -8.13 -2.68 -10.46
C ILE A 35 -7.66 -4.11 -10.82
N THR A 36 -6.95 -4.75 -9.89
CA THR A 36 -6.42 -6.11 -10.10
C THR A 36 -7.31 -7.20 -9.50
N ASN A 37 -8.32 -6.81 -8.72
CA ASN A 37 -9.18 -7.67 -7.91
C ASN A 37 -8.40 -8.60 -6.95
N LYS A 38 -7.17 -8.20 -6.57
CA LYS A 38 -6.28 -8.96 -5.69
C LYS A 38 -6.11 -8.28 -4.33
N ALA A 39 -5.92 -9.11 -3.31
CA ALA A 39 -5.50 -8.65 -1.99
C ALA A 39 -3.96 -8.59 -1.90
N PHE A 40 -3.45 -7.60 -1.18
CA PHE A 40 -2.02 -7.38 -0.95
C PHE A 40 -1.77 -6.86 0.46
N SER A 41 -0.53 -7.01 0.93
CA SER A 41 -0.10 -6.61 2.27
C SER A 41 0.64 -5.28 2.23
N VAL A 42 0.28 -4.36 3.12
CA VAL A 42 0.86 -3.03 3.25
C VAL A 42 1.42 -2.87 4.67
N PRO A 43 2.75 -2.75 4.85
CA PRO A 43 3.32 -2.46 6.15
C PRO A 43 3.20 -0.96 6.47
N PHE A 44 2.65 -0.60 7.64
CA PHE A 44 2.57 0.82 8.04
C PHE A 44 3.90 1.39 8.56
N THR A 45 4.89 0.53 8.79
CA THR A 45 6.27 0.90 9.14
C THR A 45 7.16 1.11 7.91
N ILE A 46 6.57 1.20 6.71
CA ILE A 46 7.31 1.29 5.45
C ILE A 46 8.13 2.58 5.36
N VAL A 47 9.42 2.42 5.08
CA VAL A 47 10.37 3.53 4.82
C VAL A 47 11.09 3.39 3.48
N SER A 48 10.98 2.23 2.84
CA SER A 48 11.62 1.92 1.56
C SER A 48 10.73 2.28 0.39
N ARG A 49 11.18 3.21 -0.46
CA ARG A 49 10.52 3.57 -1.73
C ARG A 49 10.39 2.37 -2.66
N HIS A 50 11.40 1.49 -2.70
CA HIS A 50 11.35 0.29 -3.53
C HIS A 50 10.18 -0.62 -3.13
N THR A 51 9.99 -0.81 -1.83
CA THR A 51 8.87 -1.61 -1.30
C THR A 51 7.53 -0.93 -1.59
N ALA A 52 7.44 0.39 -1.44
CA ALA A 52 6.21 1.13 -1.69
C ALA A 52 5.81 1.06 -3.18
N ASN A 53 6.78 1.23 -4.07
CA ASN A 53 6.58 1.11 -5.51
C ASN A 53 6.20 -0.33 -5.92
N ALA A 54 6.73 -1.34 -5.24
CA ALA A 54 6.29 -2.73 -5.46
C ALA A 54 4.83 -2.94 -5.05
N ILE A 55 4.38 -2.37 -3.93
CA ILE A 55 2.99 -2.41 -3.47
C ILE A 55 2.07 -1.72 -4.48
N LEU A 56 2.43 -0.52 -4.96
CA LEU A 56 1.67 0.18 -6.00
C LEU A 56 1.51 -0.69 -7.26
N ARG A 57 2.60 -1.34 -7.71
CA ARG A 57 2.53 -2.27 -8.84
C ARG A 57 1.64 -3.49 -8.56
N GLN A 58 1.66 -4.05 -7.34
CA GLN A 58 0.76 -5.15 -6.95
C GLN A 58 -0.72 -4.71 -6.96
N ALA A 59 -0.99 -3.47 -6.56
CA ALA A 59 -2.30 -2.86 -6.64
C ALA A 59 -2.73 -2.51 -8.08
N GLY A 60 -1.84 -2.65 -9.08
CA GLY A 60 -2.10 -2.27 -10.47
C GLY A 60 -1.94 -0.78 -10.75
N ILE A 61 -1.31 -0.03 -9.85
CA ILE A 61 -1.12 1.41 -9.94
C ILE A 61 0.26 1.70 -10.56
N ASN A 62 0.27 2.36 -11.72
CA ASN A 62 1.50 2.77 -12.39
C ASN A 62 1.97 4.17 -11.91
N LYS A 63 2.14 4.33 -10.59
CA LYS A 63 2.69 5.52 -9.94
C LYS A 63 3.95 5.15 -9.17
N LYS A 64 4.86 6.11 -8.99
CA LYS A 64 6.07 5.94 -8.17
C LYS A 64 6.15 7.02 -7.10
N ILE A 65 6.70 6.64 -5.94
CA ILE A 65 7.06 7.50 -4.80
C ILE A 65 8.49 7.20 -4.33
#